data_AF-A0A7W0VL34-F1
#
_entry.id   AF-A0A7W0VL34-F1
#
_cell.length_a   1.000
_cell.length_b   1.000
_cell.length_c   1.000
_cell.angle_alpha   90.00
_cell.angle_beta   90.00
_cell.angle_gamma   90.00
#
_symmetry.space_group_name_H-M   'P 1'
#
loop_
_entity.id
_entity.type
_entity.pdbx_description
1 polymer ?
#
loop_
_entity_poly.entity_id
_entity_poly.type
_entity_poly.pdbx_seq_one_letter_code
_entity_poly.pdbx_strand_id
1 'polypeptide(L)'
;MDEARLVSAIENAPDDEAALLAYGEHLRRVGDPRGPLVATGVKPKAAQLKALVGTLAAFGASVKIETWRLGFADHVRLIADDEKHAQRLIEAIATHPSTRFVRTLEVVILGKRRSYAGVDARLADLACPKTLTSLVLGKPGDHALSRALLEAFPRVGAAPRRSWDEVAAAVRAVRGSGPGFATAPIAIPALPLTSGELVRGLAAEIDRNQPLGLCARLVEECTPSQLAELSAALITAWTQHGGEARDAWVYEAAARFGGADAARLIGQQIATSSHARAEHAIDTLARIEHPLAILELFEASRHWTARGERAEVALERRVRDVPGALAQAGSDPRCAGLALDRFRQLDDRAIESLMVTGWSAPLATVRRWFAGERARQIVWRSGDEMFALAGEHTVSHDGAAVDILPEQSVTLVHVADPEVRDVVAWRAWQTSARFDQLSRTAPPHGSRDELEQLATRAVDVDALRERGYRNGGVKTDDTHEELHYVKTYQYRGDAYPVTIALVGPRSVVAPRTMPAVVQFEIARDLGART
;
A
#
# COMPACT_ATOMS: atom_id res chain seq x y z
N MET A 1 49.51 5.28 -6.66
CA MET A 1 48.10 5.54 -6.99
C MET A 1 47.33 5.45 -5.69
N ASP A 2 46.54 6.48 -5.38
CA ASP A 2 45.74 6.58 -4.15
C ASP A 2 44.62 5.53 -4.15
N GLU A 3 44.32 4.95 -2.97
CA GLU A 3 43.27 3.94 -2.78
C GLU A 3 41.92 4.46 -3.28
N ALA A 4 41.58 5.72 -2.97
CA ALA A 4 40.30 6.31 -3.34
C ALA A 4 40.08 6.31 -4.86
N ARG A 5 41.14 6.55 -5.64
CA ARG A 5 41.09 6.54 -7.11
C ARG A 5 40.91 5.14 -7.66
N LEU A 6 41.55 4.14 -7.06
CA LEU A 6 41.40 2.73 -7.42
C LEU A 6 39.98 2.21 -7.14
N VAL A 7 39.47 2.51 -5.95
CA VAL A 7 38.10 2.18 -5.56
C VAL A 7 37.11 2.83 -6.52
N SER A 8 37.26 4.13 -6.80
CA SER A 8 36.39 4.85 -7.74
C SER A 8 36.43 4.27 -9.15
N ALA A 9 37.59 3.82 -9.64
CA ALA A 9 37.70 3.17 -10.94
C ALA A 9 36.87 1.86 -11.01
N ILE A 10 36.97 1.02 -9.97
CA ILE A 10 36.18 -0.22 -9.86
C ILE A 10 34.68 0.09 -9.71
N GLU A 11 34.32 1.09 -8.90
CA GLU A 11 32.93 1.53 -8.75
C GLU A 11 32.32 2.05 -10.06
N ASN A 12 33.13 2.64 -10.94
CA ASN A 12 32.69 3.15 -12.24
C ASN A 12 32.59 2.04 -13.30
N ALA A 13 33.53 1.08 -13.28
CA ALA A 13 33.56 -0.06 -14.17
C ALA A 13 33.75 -1.37 -13.38
N PRO A 14 32.68 -1.92 -12.78
CA PRO A 14 32.78 -3.12 -11.92
C PRO A 14 33.34 -4.34 -12.66
N ASP A 15 33.23 -4.39 -13.98
CA ASP A 15 33.72 -5.49 -14.81
C ASP A 15 35.17 -5.31 -15.28
N ASP A 16 35.79 -4.14 -15.02
CA ASP A 16 37.20 -3.89 -15.33
C ASP A 16 38.12 -4.67 -14.40
N GLU A 17 38.55 -5.84 -14.87
CA GLU A 17 39.49 -6.72 -14.18
C GLU A 17 40.86 -6.04 -13.97
N ALA A 18 41.31 -5.17 -14.88
CA ALA A 18 42.58 -4.47 -14.72
C ALA A 18 42.55 -3.50 -13.54
N ALA A 19 41.42 -2.81 -13.33
CA ALA A 19 41.21 -1.95 -12.15
C ALA A 19 41.23 -2.77 -10.84
N LEU A 20 40.59 -3.95 -10.83
CA LEU A 20 40.62 -4.87 -9.68
C LEU A 20 42.05 -5.38 -9.42
N LEU A 21 42.78 -5.80 -10.45
CA LEU A 21 44.17 -6.25 -10.33
C LEU A 21 45.09 -5.15 -9.80
N ALA A 22 44.93 -3.91 -10.27
CA ALA A 22 45.68 -2.76 -9.79
C ALA A 22 45.37 -2.46 -8.30
N TYR A 23 44.13 -2.65 -7.87
CA TYR A 23 43.75 -2.54 -6.46
C TYR A 23 44.31 -3.70 -5.61
N GLY A 24 44.33 -4.91 -6.14
CA GLY A 24 44.98 -6.05 -5.49
C GLY A 24 46.47 -5.85 -5.25
N GLU A 25 47.18 -5.27 -6.21
CA GLU A 25 48.58 -4.92 -6.05
C GLU A 25 48.80 -3.83 -4.99
N HIS A 26 47.89 -2.86 -4.90
CA HIS A 26 47.88 -1.90 -3.79
C HIS A 26 47.68 -2.60 -2.43
N LEU A 27 46.67 -3.47 -2.33
CA LEU A 27 46.36 -4.26 -1.13
C LEU A 27 47.55 -5.12 -0.68
N ARG A 28 48.28 -5.72 -1.64
CA ARG A 28 49.49 -6.49 -1.37
C ARG A 28 50.59 -5.64 -0.71
N ARG A 29 50.76 -4.39 -1.16
CA ARG A 29 51.76 -3.47 -0.59
C ARG A 29 51.43 -3.01 0.82
N VAL A 30 50.14 -2.87 1.16
CA VAL A 30 49.69 -2.51 2.51
C VAL A 30 49.51 -3.71 3.44
N GLY A 31 49.88 -4.92 2.98
CA GLY A 31 49.84 -6.14 3.78
C GLY A 31 48.45 -6.75 3.95
N ASP A 32 47.47 -6.37 3.13
CA ASP A 32 46.12 -6.92 3.20
C ASP A 32 46.06 -8.34 2.60
N PRO A 33 45.44 -9.32 3.28
CA PRO A 33 45.41 -10.72 2.83
C PRO A 33 44.66 -10.93 1.50
N ARG A 34 43.85 -9.97 1.04
CA ARG A 34 43.17 -10.02 -0.27
C ARG A 34 44.13 -9.76 -1.43
N GLY A 35 45.19 -8.97 -1.22
CA GLY A 35 46.13 -8.60 -2.30
C GLY A 35 46.72 -9.79 -3.05
N PRO A 36 47.29 -10.80 -2.35
CA PRO A 36 47.80 -12.02 -2.98
C PRO A 36 46.72 -12.85 -3.72
N LEU A 37 45.47 -12.78 -3.29
CA LEU A 37 44.36 -13.53 -3.91
C LEU A 37 43.89 -12.86 -5.20
N VAL A 38 43.85 -11.52 -5.21
CA VAL A 38 43.58 -10.75 -6.42
C VAL A 38 44.65 -11.05 -7.47
N ALA A 39 45.93 -11.02 -7.08
CA ALA A 39 47.06 -11.21 -8.00
C ALA A 39 47.14 -12.62 -8.62
N THR A 40 46.60 -13.64 -7.93
CA THR A 40 46.66 -15.03 -8.40
C THR A 40 45.40 -15.49 -9.13
N GLY A 41 44.28 -14.76 -9.00
CA GLY A 41 43.01 -15.13 -9.60
C GLY A 41 42.37 -16.39 -9.00
N VAL A 42 42.95 -16.95 -7.94
CA VAL A 42 42.52 -18.24 -7.37
C VAL A 42 41.44 -18.04 -6.31
N LYS A 43 40.43 -18.93 -6.32
CA LYS A 43 39.42 -18.99 -5.25
C LYS A 43 40.10 -19.23 -3.89
N PRO A 44 39.77 -18.45 -2.84
CA PRO A 44 40.39 -18.63 -1.53
C PRO A 44 40.13 -20.03 -0.95
N LYS A 45 41.18 -20.64 -0.40
CA LYS A 45 41.11 -21.92 0.31
C LYS A 45 40.41 -21.73 1.67
N ALA A 46 39.93 -22.82 2.28
CA ALA A 46 39.21 -22.80 3.57
C ALA A 46 39.94 -22.01 4.68
N ALA A 47 41.25 -22.15 4.81
CA ALA A 47 42.05 -21.41 5.80
C ALA A 47 42.10 -19.90 5.51
N GLN A 48 42.12 -19.50 4.23
CA GLN A 48 42.13 -18.10 3.81
C GLN A 48 40.73 -17.49 3.94
N LEU A 49 39.67 -18.25 3.63
CA LEU A 49 38.28 -17.83 3.79
C LEU A 49 38.00 -17.36 5.22
N LYS A 50 38.50 -18.06 6.24
CA LYS A 50 38.32 -17.65 7.63
C LYS A 50 38.90 -16.25 7.91
N ALA A 51 40.07 -15.95 7.36
CA ALA A 51 40.71 -14.64 7.50
C ALA A 51 39.98 -13.54 6.70
N LEU A 52 39.49 -13.86 5.50
CA LEU A 52 38.78 -12.92 4.62
C LEU A 52 37.36 -12.60 5.07
N VAL A 53 36.68 -13.57 5.69
CA VAL A 53 35.29 -13.40 6.16
C VAL A 53 35.28 -12.70 7.51
N GLY A 54 36.32 -12.86 8.35
CA GLY A 54 36.54 -12.04 9.53
C GLY A 54 35.31 -11.95 10.44
N THR A 55 34.80 -10.73 10.64
CA THR A 55 33.62 -10.47 11.48
C THR A 55 32.32 -11.02 10.89
N LEU A 56 32.23 -11.22 9.57
CA LEU A 56 31.06 -11.84 8.94
C LEU A 56 30.86 -13.29 9.38
N ALA A 57 31.93 -13.96 9.85
CA ALA A 57 31.85 -15.34 10.33
C ALA A 57 30.95 -15.47 11.57
N ALA A 58 30.76 -14.39 12.34
CA ALA A 58 29.87 -14.35 13.50
C ALA A 58 28.39 -14.55 13.11
N PHE A 59 28.00 -14.26 11.87
CA PHE A 59 26.64 -14.46 11.37
C PHE A 59 26.39 -15.89 10.86
N GLY A 60 27.41 -16.76 10.84
CA GLY A 60 27.26 -18.18 10.53
C GLY A 60 26.51 -18.44 9.22
N ALA A 61 25.40 -19.17 9.30
CA ALA A 61 24.59 -19.55 8.14
C ALA A 61 23.77 -18.39 7.53
N SER A 62 23.71 -17.23 8.19
CA SER A 62 22.94 -16.06 7.76
C SER A 62 23.64 -15.23 6.68
N VAL A 63 24.96 -15.35 6.52
CA VAL A 63 25.71 -14.70 5.43
C VAL A 63 26.40 -15.79 4.60
N LYS A 64 25.91 -16.02 3.38
CA LYS A 64 26.51 -16.97 2.44
C LYS A 64 27.18 -16.21 1.31
N ILE A 65 28.47 -16.49 1.10
CA ILE A 65 29.20 -16.00 -0.07
C ILE A 65 29.17 -17.11 -1.12
N GLU A 66 28.31 -16.95 -2.12
CA GLU A 66 28.05 -17.96 -3.15
C GLU A 66 29.19 -17.98 -4.19
N THR A 67 29.67 -16.81 -4.59
CA THR A 67 30.78 -16.68 -5.56
C THR A 67 31.82 -15.67 -5.08
N TRP A 68 33.07 -15.92 -5.49
CA TRP A 68 34.22 -15.05 -5.25
C TRP A 68 34.77 -14.56 -6.59
N ARG A 69 35.23 -13.31 -6.62
CA ARG A 69 35.93 -12.72 -7.74
C ARG A 69 37.19 -12.03 -7.22
N LEU A 70 38.36 -12.55 -7.63
CA LEU A 70 39.66 -11.94 -7.33
C LEU A 70 39.82 -11.59 -5.84
N GLY A 71 39.47 -12.50 -4.92
CA GLY A 71 39.61 -12.25 -3.48
C GLY A 71 38.52 -11.38 -2.83
N PHE A 72 37.50 -10.94 -3.58
CA PHE A 72 36.29 -10.28 -3.06
C PHE A 72 35.06 -11.17 -3.22
N ALA A 73 34.06 -10.97 -2.36
CA ALA A 73 32.75 -11.57 -2.52
C ALA A 73 32.04 -10.92 -3.72
N ASP A 74 31.52 -11.74 -4.62
CA ASP A 74 30.88 -11.31 -5.85
C ASP A 74 29.36 -11.44 -5.77
N HIS A 75 28.90 -12.59 -5.28
CA HIS A 75 27.51 -12.88 -4.94
C HIS A 75 27.38 -13.20 -3.46
N VAL A 76 26.58 -12.42 -2.76
CA VAL A 76 26.24 -12.62 -1.35
C VAL A 76 24.75 -12.89 -1.20
N ARG A 77 24.43 -13.95 -0.45
CA ARG A 77 23.08 -14.31 -0.05
C ARG A 77 22.91 -14.17 1.45
N LEU A 78 21.97 -13.34 1.87
CA LEU A 78 21.61 -13.07 3.25
C LEU A 78 20.35 -13.85 3.63
N ILE A 79 20.41 -14.58 4.73
CA ILE A 79 19.30 -15.36 5.26
C ILE A 79 18.99 -14.87 6.67
N ALA A 80 17.84 -14.22 6.82
CA ALA A 80 17.41 -13.59 8.06
C ALA A 80 16.09 -14.20 8.57
N ASP A 81 15.87 -14.13 9.88
CA ASP A 81 14.63 -14.61 10.50
C ASP A 81 13.50 -13.57 10.37
N ASP A 82 13.87 -12.29 10.45
CA ASP A 82 12.98 -11.13 10.35
C ASP A 82 13.66 -9.93 9.65
N GLU A 83 12.90 -8.86 9.44
CA GLU A 83 13.35 -7.65 8.74
C GLU A 83 14.47 -6.91 9.50
N LYS A 84 14.45 -6.88 10.84
CA LYS A 84 15.51 -6.23 11.64
C LYS A 84 16.81 -7.01 11.58
N HIS A 85 16.73 -8.34 11.58
CA HIS A 85 17.88 -9.20 11.35
C HIS A 85 18.45 -8.95 9.94
N ALA A 86 17.62 -8.88 8.91
CA ALA A 86 18.07 -8.58 7.54
C ALA A 86 18.80 -7.22 7.45
N GLN A 87 18.27 -6.16 8.06
CA GLN A 87 18.92 -4.84 8.10
C GLN A 87 20.32 -4.89 8.75
N ARG A 88 20.48 -5.61 9.87
CA ARG A 88 21.80 -5.80 10.52
C ARG A 88 22.80 -6.53 9.62
N LEU A 89 22.34 -7.55 8.87
CA LEU A 89 23.19 -8.27 7.92
C LEU A 89 23.64 -7.36 6.77
N ILE A 90 22.74 -6.51 6.27
CA ILE A 90 23.05 -5.53 5.22
C ILE A 90 24.12 -4.54 5.68
N GLU A 91 23.98 -3.99 6.88
CA GLU A 91 24.99 -3.09 7.47
C GLU A 91 26.36 -3.76 7.62
N ALA A 92 26.35 -5.03 8.04
CA ALA A 92 27.57 -5.82 8.16
C ALA A 92 28.27 -6.00 6.81
N ILE A 93 27.54 -6.33 5.74
CA ILE A 93 28.16 -6.48 4.41
C ILE A 93 28.50 -5.14 3.75
N ALA A 94 27.78 -4.07 4.06
CA ALA A 94 28.05 -2.73 3.52
C ALA A 94 29.40 -2.19 4.02
N THR A 95 29.76 -2.52 5.27
CA THR A 95 30.98 -2.04 5.92
C THR A 95 32.16 -3.00 5.81
N HIS A 96 31.92 -4.26 5.45
CA HIS A 96 32.97 -5.28 5.46
C HIS A 96 33.89 -5.18 4.22
N PRO A 97 35.23 -5.18 4.40
CA PRO A 97 36.16 -4.97 3.30
C PRO A 97 36.03 -5.98 2.14
N SER A 98 35.79 -7.25 2.44
CA SER A 98 35.66 -8.32 1.43
C SER A 98 34.37 -8.23 0.59
N THR A 99 33.38 -7.45 1.01
CA THR A 99 32.08 -7.29 0.33
C THR A 99 31.92 -5.91 -0.33
N ARG A 100 32.99 -5.10 -0.34
CA ARG A 100 33.00 -3.74 -0.91
C ARG A 100 32.60 -3.69 -2.39
N PHE A 101 32.85 -4.76 -3.13
CA PHE A 101 32.61 -4.84 -4.57
C PHE A 101 31.59 -5.92 -4.97
N VAL A 102 30.64 -6.24 -4.08
CA VAL A 102 29.56 -7.19 -4.38
C VAL A 102 28.72 -6.68 -5.55
N ARG A 103 28.52 -7.54 -6.55
CA ARG A 103 27.69 -7.26 -7.73
C ARG A 103 26.30 -7.86 -7.62
N THR A 104 26.16 -8.97 -6.90
CA THR A 104 24.87 -9.65 -6.71
C THR A 104 24.54 -9.80 -5.22
N LEU A 105 23.39 -9.29 -4.81
CA LEU A 105 22.87 -9.41 -3.45
C LEU A 105 21.49 -10.07 -3.46
N GLU A 106 21.34 -11.17 -2.75
CA GLU A 106 20.05 -11.81 -2.48
C GLU A 106 19.75 -11.70 -0.98
N VAL A 107 18.55 -11.26 -0.61
CA VAL A 107 18.11 -11.17 0.79
C VAL A 107 16.85 -11.99 0.99
N VAL A 108 16.88 -12.97 1.88
CA VAL A 108 15.75 -13.88 2.15
C VAL A 108 15.36 -13.79 3.62
N ILE A 109 14.09 -13.47 3.89
CA ILE A 109 13.51 -13.51 5.24
C ILE A 109 12.67 -14.78 5.41
N LEU A 110 13.02 -15.64 6.37
CA LEU A 110 12.38 -16.93 6.57
C LEU A 110 11.04 -16.84 7.32
N GLY A 111 10.81 -15.79 8.10
CA GLY A 111 9.61 -15.59 8.93
C GLY A 111 8.28 -15.62 8.19
N LYS A 112 7.17 -15.82 8.93
CA LYS A 112 5.80 -15.86 8.38
C LYS A 112 5.28 -14.50 7.90
N ARG A 113 5.78 -13.41 8.47
CA ARG A 113 5.48 -12.02 8.05
C ARG A 113 6.72 -11.45 7.37
N ARG A 114 6.83 -11.69 6.07
CA ARG A 114 7.96 -11.21 5.26
C ARG A 114 7.64 -9.81 4.79
N SER A 115 8.43 -8.84 5.24
CA SER A 115 8.44 -7.47 4.73
C SER A 115 9.87 -7.16 4.34
N TYR A 116 10.04 -6.58 3.16
CA TYR A 116 11.33 -6.09 2.68
C TYR A 116 11.37 -4.56 2.60
N ALA A 117 10.32 -3.85 3.02
CA ALA A 117 10.24 -2.39 2.95
C ALA A 117 11.35 -1.71 3.77
N GLY A 118 11.61 -2.18 4.99
CA GLY A 118 12.70 -1.65 5.82
C GLY A 118 14.10 -2.04 5.29
N VAL A 119 14.21 -3.19 4.63
CA VAL A 119 15.43 -3.62 3.95
C VAL A 119 15.75 -2.74 2.74
N ASP A 120 14.74 -2.49 1.91
CA ASP A 120 14.80 -1.61 0.74
C ASP A 120 15.23 -0.20 1.13
N ALA A 121 14.52 0.42 2.10
CA ALA A 121 14.86 1.74 2.62
C ALA A 121 16.30 1.79 3.17
N ARG A 122 16.72 0.75 3.93
CA ARG A 122 18.06 0.71 4.50
C ARG A 122 19.15 0.58 3.45
N LEU A 123 18.92 -0.20 2.39
CA LEU A 123 19.85 -0.29 1.26
C LEU A 123 19.96 1.04 0.52
N ALA A 124 18.84 1.73 0.30
CA ALA A 124 18.81 3.05 -0.34
C ALA A 124 19.61 4.08 0.48
N ASP A 125 19.43 4.09 1.81
CA ASP A 125 20.16 4.97 2.73
C ASP A 125 21.67 4.72 2.73
N LEU A 126 22.06 3.44 2.71
CA LEU A 126 23.48 3.06 2.71
C LEU A 126 24.17 3.33 1.38
N ALA A 127 23.44 3.24 0.25
CA ALA A 127 23.94 3.45 -1.11
C ALA A 127 25.26 2.71 -1.43
N CYS A 128 25.45 1.55 -0.81
CA CYS A 128 26.62 0.70 -1.02
C CYS A 128 26.25 -0.79 -0.93
N PRO A 129 26.96 -1.67 -1.65
CA PRO A 129 28.10 -1.37 -2.51
C PRO A 129 27.69 -0.79 -3.88
N LYS A 130 28.37 0.26 -4.36
CA LYS A 130 28.03 0.94 -5.64
C LYS A 130 28.21 0.08 -6.90
N THR A 131 28.88 -1.05 -6.75
CA THR A 131 29.12 -2.04 -7.80
C THR A 131 27.94 -2.99 -8.01
N LEU A 132 26.89 -2.90 -7.18
CA LEU A 132 25.71 -3.75 -7.26
C LEU A 132 25.02 -3.64 -8.62
N THR A 133 24.89 -4.76 -9.33
CA THR A 133 24.22 -4.87 -10.63
C THR A 133 22.97 -5.76 -10.58
N SER A 134 22.82 -6.57 -9.54
CA SER A 134 21.66 -7.41 -9.33
C SER A 134 21.28 -7.44 -7.85
N LEU A 135 20.01 -7.19 -7.57
CA LEU A 135 19.43 -7.20 -6.22
C LEU A 135 18.12 -7.97 -6.23
N VAL A 136 18.00 -8.94 -5.33
CA VAL A 136 16.78 -9.73 -5.15
C VAL A 136 16.38 -9.69 -3.68
N LEU A 137 15.17 -9.22 -3.40
CA LEU A 137 14.57 -9.18 -2.06
C LEU A 137 13.46 -10.23 -2.00
N GLY A 138 13.78 -11.39 -1.40
CA GLY A 138 12.95 -12.59 -1.36
C GLY A 138 13.12 -13.46 -2.59
N LYS A 139 12.00 -13.99 -3.09
CA LYS A 139 11.92 -14.59 -4.42
C LYS A 139 11.75 -13.49 -5.47
N PRO A 140 12.08 -13.76 -6.76
CA PRO A 140 11.75 -12.83 -7.84
C PRO A 140 10.27 -12.44 -7.79
N GLY A 141 9.98 -11.15 -7.57
CA GLY A 141 8.61 -10.63 -7.48
C GLY A 141 8.02 -10.53 -6.06
N ASP A 142 8.68 -11.05 -5.02
CA ASP A 142 8.22 -10.93 -3.62
C ASP A 142 8.16 -9.46 -3.16
N HIS A 143 9.01 -8.59 -3.73
CA HIS A 143 9.08 -7.17 -3.38
C HIS A 143 9.47 -6.34 -4.60
N ALA A 144 8.73 -5.26 -4.86
CA ALA A 144 9.07 -4.27 -5.88
C ALA A 144 10.09 -3.29 -5.31
N LEU A 145 11.25 -3.15 -5.97
CA LEU A 145 12.30 -2.23 -5.54
C LEU A 145 11.78 -0.78 -5.60
N SER A 146 11.97 -0.03 -4.51
CA SER A 146 11.53 1.37 -4.46
C SER A 146 12.31 2.25 -5.44
N ARG A 147 11.71 3.38 -5.81
CA ARG A 147 12.37 4.39 -6.63
C ARG A 147 13.66 4.90 -5.99
N ALA A 148 13.66 5.17 -4.68
CA ALA A 148 14.83 5.64 -3.95
C ALA A 148 15.99 4.64 -4.04
N LEU A 149 15.68 3.34 -3.95
CA LEU A 149 16.67 2.29 -4.08
C LEU A 149 17.24 2.19 -5.51
N LEU A 150 16.39 2.30 -6.53
CA LEU A 150 16.83 2.29 -7.93
C LEU A 150 17.68 3.53 -8.28
N GLU A 151 17.37 4.68 -7.68
CA GLU A 151 18.19 5.89 -7.79
C GLU A 151 19.56 5.73 -7.09
N ALA A 152 19.60 5.05 -5.94
CA ALA A 152 20.84 4.73 -5.23
C ALA A 152 21.71 3.69 -5.96
N PHE A 153 21.07 2.74 -6.67
CA PHE A 153 21.73 1.66 -7.42
C PHE A 153 21.32 1.63 -8.90
N PRO A 154 21.73 2.61 -9.72
CA PRO A 154 21.27 2.74 -11.10
C PRO A 154 21.62 1.52 -11.98
N ARG A 155 22.69 0.79 -11.64
CA ARG A 155 23.10 -0.42 -12.36
C ARG A 155 22.18 -1.63 -12.13
N VAL A 156 21.52 -1.71 -10.98
CA VAL A 156 20.50 -2.72 -10.71
C VAL A 156 19.33 -2.55 -11.68
N GLY A 157 18.99 -1.30 -12.02
CA GLY A 157 18.03 -0.99 -13.07
C GLY A 157 18.55 -1.16 -14.51
N ALA A 158 19.86 -1.38 -14.71
CA ALA A 158 20.53 -1.36 -16.02
C ALA A 158 21.09 -2.72 -16.48
N ALA A 159 20.86 -3.82 -15.75
CA ALA A 159 21.25 -5.17 -16.17
C ALA A 159 20.81 -5.45 -17.63
N PRO A 160 21.58 -6.22 -18.44
CA PRO A 160 21.31 -6.41 -19.87
C PRO A 160 19.88 -6.91 -20.06
N ARG A 161 19.06 -5.98 -20.57
CA ARG A 161 17.62 -6.16 -20.70
C ARG A 161 17.39 -7.11 -21.86
N ARG A 162 16.60 -8.17 -21.63
CA ARG A 162 16.22 -9.05 -22.73
C ARG A 162 15.50 -8.23 -23.78
N SER A 163 15.89 -8.40 -25.04
CA SER A 163 15.14 -7.78 -26.13
C SER A 163 13.70 -8.30 -26.14
N TRP A 164 12.78 -7.55 -26.74
CA TRP A 164 11.41 -8.07 -26.90
C TRP A 164 11.36 -9.39 -27.67
N ASP A 165 12.28 -9.59 -28.61
CA ASP A 165 12.39 -10.85 -29.36
C ASP A 165 12.80 -12.02 -28.44
N GLU A 166 13.74 -11.80 -27.52
CA GLU A 166 14.16 -12.79 -26.54
C GLU A 166 13.04 -13.12 -25.55
N VAL A 167 12.33 -12.10 -25.05
CA VAL A 167 11.16 -12.30 -24.19
C VAL A 167 10.06 -13.05 -24.93
N ALA A 168 9.76 -12.67 -26.17
CA ALA A 168 8.72 -13.32 -26.97
C ALA A 168 9.08 -14.79 -27.30
N ALA A 169 10.34 -15.07 -27.63
CA ALA A 169 10.83 -16.42 -27.81
C ALA A 169 10.70 -17.24 -26.51
N ALA A 170 11.07 -16.66 -25.37
CA ALA A 170 10.95 -17.32 -24.07
C ALA A 170 9.48 -17.63 -23.71
N VAL A 171 8.57 -16.68 -23.94
CA VAL A 171 7.12 -16.86 -23.72
C VAL A 171 6.54 -17.95 -24.62
N ARG A 172 6.97 -18.02 -25.89
CA ARG A 172 6.55 -19.09 -26.83
C ARG A 172 7.10 -20.46 -26.44
N ALA A 173 8.27 -20.51 -25.80
CA ALA A 173 8.88 -21.74 -25.32
C ALA A 173 8.23 -22.29 -24.03
N VAL A 174 7.38 -21.52 -23.34
CA VAL A 174 6.66 -21.97 -22.15
C VAL A 174 5.76 -23.17 -22.49
N ARG A 175 6.00 -24.30 -21.81
CA ARG A 175 5.21 -25.52 -21.98
C ARG A 175 3.93 -25.51 -21.13
N GLY A 176 2.87 -26.13 -21.66
CA GLY A 176 1.58 -26.32 -21.02
C GLY A 176 0.46 -25.47 -21.64
N SER A 177 -0.78 -25.90 -21.46
CA SER A 177 -1.94 -25.05 -21.73
C SER A 177 -1.87 -23.82 -20.80
N GLY A 178 -2.06 -22.62 -21.37
CA GLY A 178 -2.22 -21.42 -20.58
C GLY A 178 -3.46 -21.50 -19.67
N PRO A 179 -3.76 -20.46 -18.90
CA PRO A 179 -4.85 -20.46 -17.91
C PRO A 179 -6.27 -20.51 -18.51
N GLY A 180 -6.43 -20.89 -19.78
CA GLY A 180 -7.73 -21.11 -20.42
C GLY A 180 -8.50 -19.84 -20.82
N PHE A 181 -8.04 -18.65 -20.39
CA PHE A 181 -8.62 -17.36 -20.78
C PHE A 181 -7.64 -16.48 -21.55
N ALA A 182 -8.18 -15.51 -22.28
CA ALA A 182 -7.43 -14.46 -22.96
C ALA A 182 -8.05 -13.10 -22.61
N THR A 183 -7.23 -12.05 -22.57
CA THR A 183 -7.73 -10.69 -22.43
C THR A 183 -8.25 -10.18 -23.78
N ALA A 184 -9.18 -9.23 -23.73
CA ALA A 184 -9.43 -8.39 -24.90
C ALA A 184 -8.10 -7.73 -25.36
N PRO A 185 -7.96 -7.41 -26.66
CA PRO A 185 -6.81 -6.66 -27.14
C PRO A 185 -6.73 -5.32 -26.39
N ILE A 186 -5.64 -5.12 -25.66
CA ILE A 186 -5.33 -3.81 -25.06
C ILE A 186 -4.39 -3.10 -26.02
N ALA A 187 -4.56 -1.79 -26.18
CA ALA A 187 -3.70 -0.97 -27.01
C ALA A 187 -2.34 -0.75 -26.32
N ILE A 188 -1.55 -1.82 -26.23
CA ILE A 188 -0.13 -1.75 -25.84
C ILE A 188 0.66 -1.70 -27.16
N PRO A 189 1.27 -0.55 -27.50
CA PRO A 189 1.96 -0.37 -28.77
C PRO A 189 3.07 -1.43 -28.93
N ALA A 190 3.07 -2.09 -30.09
CA ALA A 190 4.18 -2.89 -30.60
C ALA A 190 4.65 -4.08 -29.74
N LEU A 191 3.80 -4.68 -28.90
CA LEU A 191 4.14 -5.97 -28.27
C LEU A 191 4.25 -7.08 -29.33
N PRO A 192 5.39 -7.80 -29.45
CA PRO A 192 5.50 -8.95 -30.34
C PRO A 192 4.87 -10.22 -29.72
N LEU A 193 3.73 -10.06 -29.03
CA LEU A 193 2.99 -11.08 -28.33
C LEU A 193 1.49 -10.93 -28.61
N THR A 194 0.81 -12.03 -28.90
CA THR A 194 -0.66 -12.11 -28.87
C THR A 194 -1.18 -12.03 -27.43
N SER A 195 -2.46 -11.66 -27.24
CA SER A 195 -3.07 -11.63 -25.89
C SER A 195 -2.96 -12.98 -25.15
N GLY A 196 -3.10 -14.10 -25.87
CA GLY A 196 -2.94 -15.44 -25.29
C GLY A 196 -1.49 -15.76 -24.89
N GLU A 197 -0.50 -15.33 -25.69
CA GLU A 197 0.90 -15.44 -25.32
C GLU A 197 1.23 -14.56 -24.11
N LEU A 198 0.72 -13.33 -24.07
CA LEU A 198 0.91 -12.40 -22.95
C LEU A 198 0.37 -13.00 -21.64
N VAL A 199 -0.88 -13.47 -21.63
CA VAL A 199 -1.50 -14.09 -20.45
C VAL A 199 -0.72 -15.34 -20.00
N ARG A 200 -0.33 -16.21 -20.94
CA ARG A 200 0.49 -17.40 -20.63
C ARG A 200 1.86 -17.02 -20.07
N GLY A 201 2.51 -16.01 -20.65
CA GLY A 201 3.81 -15.51 -20.20
C GLY A 201 3.73 -14.92 -18.80
N LEU A 202 2.71 -14.10 -18.53
CA LEU A 202 2.47 -13.53 -17.20
C LEU A 202 2.17 -14.61 -16.18
N ALA A 203 1.32 -15.58 -16.49
CA ALA A 203 1.08 -16.72 -15.62
C ALA A 203 2.38 -17.48 -15.33
N ALA A 204 3.19 -17.79 -16.33
CA ALA A 204 4.46 -18.49 -16.12
C ALA A 204 5.47 -17.68 -15.29
N GLU A 205 5.55 -16.37 -15.50
CA GLU A 205 6.48 -15.51 -14.76
C GLU A 205 6.03 -15.27 -13.32
N ILE A 206 4.75 -15.01 -13.09
CA ILE A 206 4.21 -14.62 -11.79
C ILE A 206 3.86 -15.85 -10.93
N ASP A 207 3.14 -16.83 -11.48
CA ASP A 207 2.71 -18.02 -10.72
C ASP A 207 3.88 -19.01 -10.54
N ARG A 208 4.62 -19.28 -11.63
CA ARG A 208 5.66 -20.32 -11.66
C ARG A 208 7.06 -19.79 -11.45
N ASN A 209 7.22 -18.48 -11.16
CA ASN A 209 8.50 -17.82 -10.97
C ASN A 209 9.50 -18.05 -12.11
N GLN A 210 9.03 -18.18 -13.36
CA GLN A 210 9.91 -18.32 -14.51
C GLN A 210 10.47 -16.95 -14.90
N PRO A 211 11.80 -16.74 -14.92
CA PRO A 211 12.37 -15.44 -15.23
C PRO A 211 12.32 -15.18 -16.74
N LEU A 212 11.14 -14.89 -17.29
CA LEU A 212 10.98 -14.59 -18.72
C LEU A 212 11.43 -13.15 -19.04
N GLY A 213 11.31 -12.24 -18.06
CA GLY A 213 11.63 -10.83 -18.20
C GLY A 213 10.45 -9.99 -18.71
N LEU A 214 9.27 -10.60 -18.83
CA LEU A 214 8.07 -10.00 -19.36
C LEU A 214 7.56 -8.87 -18.47
N CYS A 215 7.47 -9.08 -17.16
CA CYS A 215 6.97 -8.05 -16.24
C CYS A 215 7.89 -6.83 -16.23
N ALA A 216 9.21 -7.05 -16.28
CA ALA A 216 10.19 -5.97 -16.31
C ALA A 216 10.05 -5.12 -17.58
N ARG A 217 9.92 -5.76 -18.75
CA ARG A 217 9.77 -5.05 -20.03
C ARG A 217 8.44 -4.31 -20.13
N LEU A 218 7.36 -4.87 -19.60
CA LEU A 218 6.08 -4.17 -19.51
C LEU A 218 6.19 -2.89 -18.67
N VAL A 219 6.80 -2.95 -17.48
CA VAL A 219 6.97 -1.76 -16.62
C VAL A 219 7.83 -0.68 -17.27
N GLU A 220 8.83 -1.10 -18.05
CA GLU A 220 9.76 -0.19 -18.72
C GLU A 220 9.13 0.54 -19.91
N GLU A 221 8.38 -0.17 -20.75
CA GLU A 221 7.92 0.35 -22.04
C GLU A 221 6.46 0.80 -22.05
N CYS A 222 5.66 0.36 -21.07
CA CYS A 222 4.28 0.78 -20.95
C CYS A 222 4.16 1.97 -20.00
N THR A 223 3.31 2.92 -20.36
CA THR A 223 2.87 3.96 -19.44
C THR A 223 2.07 3.34 -18.27
N PRO A 224 2.01 4.01 -17.10
CA PRO A 224 1.18 3.55 -15.99
C PRO A 224 -0.30 3.32 -16.37
N SER A 225 -0.85 4.12 -17.28
CA SER A 225 -2.23 3.94 -17.79
C SER A 225 -2.39 2.62 -18.53
N GLN A 226 -1.46 2.28 -19.42
CA GLN A 226 -1.50 1.03 -20.18
C GLN A 226 -1.35 -0.21 -19.28
N LEU A 227 -0.51 -0.12 -18.25
CA LEU A 227 -0.38 -1.18 -17.24
C LEU A 227 -1.66 -1.35 -16.42
N ALA A 228 -2.30 -0.24 -16.04
CA ALA A 228 -3.58 -0.27 -15.34
C ALA A 228 -4.70 -0.87 -16.20
N GLU A 229 -4.76 -0.53 -17.49
CA GLU A 229 -5.70 -1.11 -18.46
C GLU A 229 -5.47 -2.61 -18.64
N LEU A 230 -4.21 -3.05 -18.78
CA LEU A 230 -3.85 -4.46 -18.85
C LEU A 230 -4.30 -5.22 -17.60
N SER A 231 -4.04 -4.66 -16.42
CA SER A 231 -4.45 -5.24 -15.14
C SER A 231 -5.97 -5.38 -15.03
N ALA A 232 -6.73 -4.33 -15.38
CA ALA A 232 -8.19 -4.36 -15.37
C ALA A 232 -8.75 -5.39 -16.37
N ALA A 233 -8.16 -5.50 -17.56
CA ALA A 233 -8.54 -6.48 -18.56
C ALA A 233 -8.25 -7.93 -18.11
N LEU A 234 -7.13 -8.17 -17.42
CA LEU A 234 -6.79 -9.46 -16.81
C LEU A 234 -7.82 -9.86 -15.75
N ILE A 235 -8.13 -8.97 -14.82
CA ILE A 235 -9.14 -9.22 -13.77
C ILE A 235 -10.51 -9.51 -14.40
N THR A 236 -10.91 -8.73 -15.40
CA THR A 236 -12.20 -8.90 -16.09
C THR A 236 -12.27 -10.25 -16.78
N ALA A 237 -11.26 -10.62 -17.57
CA ALA A 237 -11.23 -11.89 -18.29
C ALA A 237 -11.22 -13.09 -17.33
N TRP A 238 -10.42 -13.02 -16.26
CA TRP A 238 -10.39 -14.06 -15.22
C TRP A 238 -11.73 -14.22 -14.51
N THR A 239 -12.39 -13.11 -14.18
CA THR A 239 -13.71 -13.13 -13.53
C THR A 239 -14.78 -13.73 -14.44
N GLN A 240 -14.78 -13.36 -15.73
CA GLN A 240 -15.68 -13.94 -16.74
C GLN A 240 -15.44 -15.44 -16.95
N HIS A 241 -14.23 -15.92 -16.69
CA HIS A 241 -13.87 -17.34 -16.71
C HIS A 241 -14.10 -18.06 -15.36
N GLY A 242 -14.89 -17.46 -14.45
CA GLY A 242 -15.28 -18.08 -13.17
C GLY A 242 -14.33 -17.81 -12.00
N GLY A 243 -13.22 -17.10 -12.23
CA GLY A 243 -12.30 -16.68 -11.17
C GLY A 243 -11.69 -17.87 -10.42
N GLU A 244 -11.20 -18.87 -11.14
CA GLU A 244 -10.67 -20.09 -10.53
C GLU A 244 -9.44 -19.78 -9.64
N ALA A 245 -9.36 -20.46 -8.48
CA ALA A 245 -8.33 -20.18 -7.48
C ALA A 245 -6.90 -20.49 -7.97
N ARG A 246 -6.74 -21.42 -8.92
CA ARG A 246 -5.44 -21.72 -9.53
C ARG A 246 -4.87 -20.56 -10.34
N ASP A 247 -5.71 -19.59 -10.71
CA ASP A 247 -5.34 -18.42 -11.49
C ASP A 247 -5.24 -17.15 -10.63
N ALA A 248 -5.07 -17.30 -9.30
CA ALA A 248 -4.94 -16.19 -8.36
C ALA A 248 -3.69 -15.31 -8.64
N TRP A 249 -2.76 -15.74 -9.48
CA TRP A 249 -1.66 -14.92 -10.00
C TRP A 249 -2.15 -13.63 -10.68
N VAL A 250 -3.41 -13.58 -11.14
CA VAL A 250 -4.03 -12.35 -11.67
C VAL A 250 -4.06 -11.23 -10.63
N TYR A 251 -4.27 -11.57 -9.36
CA TYR A 251 -4.17 -10.59 -8.28
C TYR A 251 -2.72 -10.12 -8.06
N GLU A 252 -1.73 -10.99 -8.22
CA GLU A 252 -0.32 -10.61 -8.15
C GLU A 252 0.07 -9.69 -9.32
N ALA A 253 -0.42 -9.98 -10.53
CA ALA A 253 -0.28 -9.08 -11.67
C ALA A 253 -0.95 -7.72 -11.38
N ALA A 254 -2.12 -7.73 -10.73
CA ALA A 254 -2.81 -6.51 -10.35
C ALA A 254 -2.09 -5.73 -9.26
N ALA A 255 -1.47 -6.38 -8.27
CA ALA A 255 -0.63 -5.71 -7.29
C ALA A 255 0.54 -4.97 -7.95
N ARG A 256 1.10 -5.54 -9.03
CA ARG A 256 2.27 -5.00 -9.72
C ARG A 256 1.96 -3.91 -10.74
N PHE A 257 0.84 -4.03 -11.45
CA PHE A 257 0.48 -3.17 -12.59
C PHE A 257 -0.80 -2.36 -12.37
N GLY A 258 -1.54 -2.62 -11.30
CA GLY A 258 -2.89 -2.11 -11.09
C GLY A 258 -2.94 -0.60 -10.87
N GLY A 259 -4.00 -0.01 -11.41
CA GLY A 259 -4.42 1.36 -11.13
C GLY A 259 -5.84 1.41 -10.57
N ALA A 260 -6.56 2.49 -10.83
CA ALA A 260 -7.91 2.71 -10.34
C ALA A 260 -8.88 1.57 -10.70
N ASP A 261 -8.95 1.18 -11.97
CA ASP A 261 -9.91 0.17 -12.42
C ASP A 261 -9.64 -1.22 -11.83
N ALA A 262 -8.37 -1.60 -11.71
CA ALA A 262 -7.99 -2.84 -11.03
C ALA A 262 -8.42 -2.82 -9.56
N ALA A 263 -8.15 -1.72 -8.85
CA ALA A 263 -8.57 -1.55 -7.46
C ALA A 263 -10.10 -1.65 -7.31
N ARG A 264 -10.86 -0.96 -8.18
CA ARG A 264 -12.32 -1.02 -8.21
C ARG A 264 -12.85 -2.44 -8.42
N LEU A 265 -12.34 -3.13 -9.45
CA LEU A 265 -12.77 -4.50 -9.78
C LEU A 265 -12.48 -5.47 -8.63
N ILE A 266 -11.32 -5.35 -7.98
CA ILE A 266 -10.96 -6.16 -6.82
C ILE A 266 -11.84 -5.83 -5.62
N GLY A 267 -12.09 -4.54 -5.34
CA GLY A 267 -12.96 -4.10 -4.25
C GLY A 267 -14.38 -4.68 -4.35
N GLN A 268 -14.96 -4.67 -5.56
CA GLN A 268 -16.27 -5.26 -5.84
C GLN A 268 -16.36 -6.76 -5.53
N GLN A 269 -15.24 -7.48 -5.59
CA GLN A 269 -15.18 -8.92 -5.34
C GLN A 269 -15.13 -9.27 -3.85
N ILE A 270 -14.70 -8.36 -2.97
CA ILE A 270 -14.51 -8.65 -1.54
C ILE A 270 -15.82 -9.09 -0.88
N ALA A 271 -16.93 -8.43 -1.22
CA ALA A 271 -18.24 -8.74 -0.65
C ALA A 271 -18.82 -10.06 -1.18
N THR A 272 -18.57 -10.39 -2.44
CA THR A 272 -19.24 -11.50 -3.15
C THR A 272 -18.42 -12.78 -3.23
N SER A 273 -17.13 -12.74 -2.92
CA SER A 273 -16.23 -13.88 -3.02
C SER A 273 -16.24 -14.79 -1.79
N SER A 274 -15.71 -16.01 -1.95
CA SER A 274 -15.34 -16.88 -0.82
C SER A 274 -14.33 -16.18 0.11
N HIS A 275 -14.29 -16.56 1.40
CA HIS A 275 -13.43 -15.92 2.39
C HIS A 275 -11.95 -15.86 1.97
N ALA A 276 -11.35 -16.97 1.53
CA ALA A 276 -9.94 -17.01 1.11
C ALA A 276 -9.64 -16.06 -0.08
N ARG A 277 -10.55 -15.96 -1.04
CA ARG A 277 -10.39 -15.02 -2.17
C ARG A 277 -10.51 -13.56 -1.71
N ALA A 278 -11.41 -13.28 -0.78
CA ALA A 278 -11.55 -11.94 -0.22
C ALA A 278 -10.28 -11.52 0.56
N GLU A 279 -9.66 -12.43 1.31
CA GLU A 279 -8.38 -12.17 1.96
C GLU A 279 -7.26 -11.86 0.97
N HIS A 280 -7.15 -12.61 -0.13
CA HIS A 280 -6.17 -12.33 -1.18
C HIS A 280 -6.47 -10.99 -1.87
N ALA A 281 -7.73 -10.70 -2.17
CA ALA A 281 -8.14 -9.42 -2.73
C ALA A 281 -7.72 -8.24 -1.83
N ILE A 282 -7.90 -8.35 -0.51
CA ILE A 282 -7.47 -7.36 0.49
C ILE A 282 -5.94 -7.20 0.48
N ASP A 283 -5.20 -8.30 0.56
CA ASP A 283 -3.73 -8.28 0.54
C ASP A 283 -3.18 -7.71 -0.78
N THR A 284 -3.92 -7.85 -1.87
CA THR A 284 -3.60 -7.27 -3.17
C THR A 284 -3.91 -5.78 -3.24
N LEU A 285 -5.08 -5.34 -2.76
CA LEU A 285 -5.38 -3.90 -2.65
C LEU A 285 -4.32 -3.19 -1.81
N ALA A 286 -3.83 -3.82 -0.74
CA ALA A 286 -2.78 -3.29 0.11
C ALA A 286 -1.48 -3.00 -0.63
N ARG A 287 -1.22 -3.68 -1.76
CA ARG A 287 -0.01 -3.53 -2.58
C ARG A 287 -0.19 -2.66 -3.82
N ILE A 288 -1.42 -2.42 -4.28
CA ILE A 288 -1.68 -1.54 -5.44
C ILE A 288 -1.38 -0.09 -5.08
N GLU A 289 -0.42 0.56 -5.73
CA GLU A 289 0.02 1.95 -5.47
C GLU A 289 -0.94 3.03 -6.03
N HIS A 290 -2.24 2.87 -5.82
CA HIS A 290 -3.28 3.80 -6.26
C HIS A 290 -4.17 4.28 -5.09
N PRO A 291 -4.58 5.57 -5.04
CA PRO A 291 -5.47 6.12 -4.01
C PRO A 291 -6.79 5.36 -3.86
N LEU A 292 -7.41 4.97 -4.98
CA LEU A 292 -8.63 4.17 -4.95
C LEU A 292 -8.45 2.82 -4.22
N ALA A 293 -7.25 2.24 -4.19
CA ALA A 293 -7.02 1.01 -3.42
C ALA A 293 -7.08 1.26 -1.89
N ILE A 294 -6.64 2.44 -1.44
CA ILE A 294 -6.79 2.87 -0.04
C ILE A 294 -8.27 3.05 0.30
N LEU A 295 -9.04 3.69 -0.60
CA LEU A 295 -10.46 3.90 -0.43
C LEU A 295 -11.27 2.59 -0.44
N GLU A 296 -10.94 1.64 -1.33
CA GLU A 296 -11.57 0.32 -1.35
C GLU A 296 -11.19 -0.52 -0.11
N LEU A 297 -9.95 -0.40 0.40
CA LEU A 297 -9.57 -1.02 1.68
C LEU A 297 -10.33 -0.42 2.86
N PHE A 298 -10.50 0.90 2.87
CA PHE A 298 -11.32 1.59 3.86
C PHE A 298 -12.78 1.15 3.78
N GLU A 299 -13.35 1.05 2.58
CA GLU A 299 -14.70 0.51 2.43
C GLU A 299 -14.80 -0.94 2.94
N ALA A 300 -13.82 -1.78 2.59
CA ALA A 300 -13.78 -3.15 3.05
C ALA A 300 -13.63 -3.26 4.58
N SER A 301 -12.86 -2.35 5.20
CA SER A 301 -12.69 -2.31 6.66
C SER A 301 -13.94 -1.90 7.41
N ARG A 302 -14.86 -1.21 6.73
CA ARG A 302 -16.21 -0.92 7.26
C ARG A 302 -17.12 -2.14 7.29
N HIS A 303 -16.73 -3.30 6.74
CA HIS A 303 -17.52 -4.53 6.85
C HIS A 303 -17.18 -5.30 8.14
N TRP A 304 -18.18 -5.72 8.91
CA TRP A 304 -17.96 -6.28 10.26
C TRP A 304 -17.74 -7.79 10.24
N THR A 305 -16.83 -8.23 9.38
CA THR A 305 -16.47 -9.64 9.23
C THR A 305 -14.97 -9.79 9.43
N ALA A 306 -14.47 -11.02 9.56
CA ALA A 306 -13.03 -11.31 9.52
C ALA A 306 -12.34 -10.66 8.30
N ARG A 307 -13.07 -10.41 7.20
CA ARG A 307 -12.57 -9.70 6.02
C ARG A 307 -12.34 -8.21 6.31
N GLY A 308 -13.21 -7.54 7.04
CA GLY A 308 -13.02 -6.12 7.35
C GLY A 308 -11.93 -5.89 8.40
N GLU A 309 -11.82 -6.77 9.41
CA GLU A 309 -10.67 -6.75 10.34
C GLU A 309 -9.35 -6.93 9.58
N ARG A 310 -9.32 -7.86 8.62
CA ARG A 310 -8.16 -8.04 7.73
C ARG A 310 -7.87 -6.77 6.92
N ALA A 311 -8.90 -6.14 6.35
CA ALA A 311 -8.77 -4.93 5.53
C ALA A 311 -8.26 -3.74 6.35
N GLU A 312 -8.73 -3.59 7.59
CA GLU A 312 -8.21 -2.60 8.54
C GLU A 312 -6.74 -2.83 8.85
N VAL A 313 -6.36 -4.05 9.25
CA VAL A 313 -4.96 -4.38 9.53
C VAL A 313 -4.08 -4.16 8.30
N ALA A 314 -4.61 -4.44 7.10
CA ALA A 314 -3.91 -4.18 5.84
C ALA A 314 -3.76 -2.66 5.60
N LEU A 315 -4.80 -1.87 5.86
CA LEU A 315 -4.79 -0.41 5.77
C LEU A 315 -3.79 0.20 6.75
N GLU A 316 -3.82 -0.16 8.03
CA GLU A 316 -2.88 0.31 9.07
C GLU A 316 -1.42 -0.06 8.78
N ARG A 317 -1.17 -1.24 8.21
CA ARG A 317 0.18 -1.64 7.79
C ARG A 317 0.69 -0.81 6.62
N ARG A 318 -0.23 -0.42 5.73
CA ARG A 318 0.09 0.35 4.53
C ARG A 318 0.31 1.82 4.86
N VAL A 319 -0.53 2.41 5.73
CA VAL A 319 -0.48 3.83 6.07
C VAL A 319 -0.45 4.03 7.58
N ARG A 320 0.52 4.80 8.06
CA ARG A 320 0.68 5.09 9.50
C ARG A 320 -0.43 6.01 10.04
N ASP A 321 -0.90 6.94 9.21
CA ASP A 321 -1.98 7.88 9.51
C ASP A 321 -3.13 7.62 8.54
N VAL A 322 -4.08 6.77 8.96
CA VAL A 322 -5.24 6.40 8.14
C VAL A 322 -6.08 7.63 7.80
N PRO A 323 -6.50 8.49 8.75
CA PRO A 323 -7.23 9.71 8.44
C PRO A 323 -6.51 10.62 7.43
N GLY A 324 -5.21 10.87 7.62
CA GLY A 324 -4.44 11.67 6.67
C GLY A 324 -4.34 11.04 5.28
N ALA A 325 -4.18 9.71 5.20
CA ALA A 325 -4.17 8.99 3.93
C ALA A 325 -5.52 9.05 3.21
N LEU A 326 -6.64 8.98 3.93
CA LEU A 326 -7.99 9.15 3.38
C LEU A 326 -8.20 10.57 2.84
N ALA A 327 -7.79 11.58 3.62
CA ALA A 327 -7.84 12.98 3.20
C ALA A 327 -7.04 13.21 1.91
N GLN A 328 -5.81 12.69 1.85
CA GLN A 328 -4.93 12.79 0.70
C GLN A 328 -5.46 12.03 -0.52
N ALA A 329 -6.03 10.82 -0.33
CA ALA A 329 -6.48 9.97 -1.42
C ALA A 329 -7.53 10.66 -2.30
N GLY A 330 -8.47 11.38 -1.69
CA GLY A 330 -9.56 12.08 -2.37
C GLY A 330 -9.15 13.23 -3.30
N SER A 331 -7.93 13.76 -3.16
CA SER A 331 -7.43 14.88 -3.99
C SER A 331 -6.37 14.48 -5.00
N ASP A 332 -6.14 13.18 -5.17
CA ASP A 332 -5.14 12.71 -6.12
C ASP A 332 -5.65 12.87 -7.56
N PRO A 333 -4.93 13.61 -8.43
CA PRO A 333 -5.35 13.87 -9.81
C PRO A 333 -5.41 12.60 -10.68
N ARG A 334 -4.78 11.49 -10.24
CA ARG A 334 -4.82 10.20 -10.94
C ARG A 334 -6.21 9.55 -10.92
N CYS A 335 -7.16 10.09 -10.18
CA CYS A 335 -8.50 9.52 -10.01
C CYS A 335 -9.50 9.90 -11.12
N ALA A 336 -9.04 10.60 -12.17
CA ALA A 336 -9.84 10.84 -13.37
C ALA A 336 -10.00 9.54 -14.20
N GLY A 337 -11.21 9.23 -14.68
CA GLY A 337 -11.45 8.09 -15.59
C GLY A 337 -12.74 7.31 -15.32
N LEU A 338 -12.80 6.07 -15.82
CA LEU A 338 -13.98 5.19 -15.71
C LEU A 338 -14.34 4.80 -14.26
N ALA A 339 -13.37 4.88 -13.35
CA ALA A 339 -13.58 4.64 -11.93
C ALA A 339 -14.00 5.89 -11.12
N LEU A 340 -14.18 7.05 -11.78
CA LEU A 340 -14.43 8.33 -11.11
C LEU A 340 -15.68 8.32 -10.22
N ASP A 341 -16.77 7.69 -10.67
CA ASP A 341 -18.02 7.65 -9.90
C ASP A 341 -17.86 6.83 -8.61
N ARG A 342 -17.19 5.68 -8.70
CA ARG A 342 -16.87 4.87 -7.52
C ARG A 342 -15.91 5.60 -6.60
N PHE A 343 -14.91 6.27 -7.17
CA PHE A 343 -13.98 7.08 -6.41
C PHE A 343 -14.70 8.17 -5.61
N ARG A 344 -15.59 8.95 -6.25
CA ARG A 344 -16.41 9.97 -5.58
C ARG A 344 -17.25 9.38 -4.46
N GLN A 345 -17.94 8.27 -4.72
CA GLN A 345 -18.74 7.58 -3.70
C GLN A 345 -17.90 7.19 -2.47
N LEU A 346 -16.68 6.69 -2.67
CA LEU A 346 -15.81 6.29 -1.57
C LEU A 346 -15.13 7.49 -0.90
N ASP A 347 -14.83 8.54 -1.65
CA ASP A 347 -14.30 9.78 -1.12
C ASP A 347 -15.32 10.48 -0.22
N ASP A 348 -16.59 10.53 -0.63
CA ASP A 348 -17.68 11.04 0.20
C ASP A 348 -17.70 10.29 1.53
N ARG A 349 -17.70 8.95 1.49
CA ARG A 349 -17.65 8.10 2.69
C ARG A 349 -16.40 8.31 3.55
N ALA A 350 -15.26 8.61 2.94
CA ALA A 350 -14.05 8.96 3.66
C ALA A 350 -14.21 10.32 4.37
N ILE A 351 -14.76 11.33 3.69
CA ILE A 351 -15.09 12.63 4.29
C ILE A 351 -16.07 12.46 5.45
N GLU A 352 -17.10 11.64 5.30
CA GLU A 352 -18.04 11.30 6.38
C GLU A 352 -17.29 10.78 7.61
N SER A 353 -16.37 9.83 7.42
CA SER A 353 -15.55 9.28 8.50
C SER A 353 -14.62 10.32 9.13
N LEU A 354 -14.03 11.20 8.34
CA LEU A 354 -13.16 12.27 8.84
C LEU A 354 -13.95 13.29 9.67
N MET A 355 -15.21 13.58 9.29
CA MET A 355 -16.10 14.43 10.07
C MET A 355 -16.47 13.80 11.40
N VAL A 356 -16.87 12.53 11.38
CA VAL A 356 -17.29 11.79 12.59
C VAL A 356 -16.11 11.64 13.54
N THR A 357 -14.93 11.30 13.04
CA THR A 357 -13.72 11.23 13.86
C THR A 357 -13.23 12.58 14.36
N GLY A 358 -13.80 13.68 13.85
CA GLY A 358 -13.36 15.03 14.18
C GLY A 358 -11.91 15.26 13.77
N TRP A 359 -11.49 14.64 12.66
CA TRP A 359 -10.15 14.77 12.13
C TRP A 359 -9.81 16.25 11.90
N SER A 360 -8.64 16.64 12.40
CA SER A 360 -8.12 17.99 12.28
C SER A 360 -6.69 17.98 11.74
N ALA A 361 -6.34 19.03 11.01
CA ALA A 361 -5.00 19.25 10.49
C ALA A 361 -4.71 20.74 10.35
N PRO A 362 -3.43 21.16 10.25
CA PRO A 362 -3.09 22.53 9.90
C PRO A 362 -3.72 22.93 8.55
N LEU A 363 -4.20 24.17 8.42
CA LEU A 363 -4.80 24.68 7.17
C LEU A 363 -3.88 24.47 5.95
N ALA A 364 -2.57 24.62 6.11
CA ALA A 364 -1.59 24.35 5.05
C ALA A 364 -1.67 22.90 4.53
N THR A 365 -1.89 21.95 5.44
CA THR A 365 -2.08 20.53 5.09
C THR A 365 -3.41 20.32 4.39
N VAL A 366 -4.48 20.96 4.89
CA VAL A 366 -5.80 20.89 4.28
C VAL A 366 -5.80 21.47 2.86
N ARG A 367 -5.22 22.65 2.62
CA ARG A 367 -5.12 23.23 1.27
C ARG A 367 -4.38 22.32 0.29
N ARG A 368 -3.34 21.65 0.77
CA ARG A 368 -2.59 20.67 -0.04
C ARG A 368 -3.43 19.42 -0.35
N TRP A 369 -4.24 18.96 0.59
CA TRP A 369 -4.98 17.70 0.50
C TRP A 369 -6.43 17.83 0.07
N PHE A 370 -6.98 19.04 0.01
CA PHE A 370 -8.32 19.36 -0.45
C PHE A 370 -8.17 20.53 -1.40
N ALA A 371 -7.91 20.22 -2.66
CA ALA A 371 -7.66 21.20 -3.71
C ALA A 371 -8.80 21.20 -4.76
N GLY A 372 -8.86 22.28 -5.55
CA GLY A 372 -9.81 22.40 -6.65
C GLY A 372 -11.27 22.44 -6.19
N GLU A 373 -12.13 21.75 -6.93
CA GLU A 373 -13.58 21.79 -6.71
C GLU A 373 -13.99 21.10 -5.40
N ARG A 374 -13.28 20.04 -5.00
CA ARG A 374 -13.50 19.32 -3.73
C ARG A 374 -13.36 20.26 -2.53
N ALA A 375 -12.37 21.16 -2.56
CA ALA A 375 -12.10 22.12 -1.49
C ALA A 375 -13.27 23.09 -1.25
N ARG A 376 -13.96 23.47 -2.33
CA ARG A 376 -15.08 24.43 -2.32
C ARG A 376 -16.39 23.82 -1.81
N GLN A 377 -16.46 22.49 -1.78
CA GLN A 377 -17.65 21.72 -1.39
C GLN A 377 -17.59 21.22 0.05
N ILE A 378 -16.66 21.75 0.84
CA ILE A 378 -16.45 21.36 2.23
C ILE A 378 -16.41 22.61 3.10
N VAL A 379 -17.11 22.54 4.24
CA VAL A 379 -17.06 23.59 5.26
C VAL A 379 -16.14 23.15 6.40
N TRP A 380 -15.25 24.04 6.77
CA TRP A 380 -14.24 23.88 7.79
C TRP A 380 -14.53 24.81 8.96
N ARG A 381 -13.96 24.49 10.12
CA ARG A 381 -13.94 25.37 11.28
C ARG A 381 -12.55 25.52 11.89
N SER A 382 -12.29 26.69 12.46
CA SER A 382 -11.12 27.01 13.28
C SER A 382 -11.59 27.82 14.50
N GLY A 383 -11.63 27.21 15.68
CA GLY A 383 -12.32 27.81 16.83
C GLY A 383 -13.79 28.05 16.53
N ASP A 384 -14.24 29.31 16.67
CA ASP A 384 -15.62 29.73 16.40
C ASP A 384 -15.86 30.12 14.93
N GLU A 385 -14.82 30.22 14.11
CA GLU A 385 -14.94 30.66 12.73
C GLU A 385 -15.19 29.48 11.79
N MET A 386 -16.22 29.60 10.95
CA MET A 386 -16.50 28.67 9.86
C MET A 386 -16.12 29.29 8.52
N PHE A 387 -15.57 28.47 7.63
CA PHE A 387 -15.11 28.93 6.32
C PHE A 387 -15.13 27.80 5.28
N ALA A 388 -15.07 28.18 4.01
CA ALA A 388 -14.81 27.30 2.87
C ALA A 388 -13.54 27.74 2.15
N LEU A 389 -12.96 26.85 1.36
CA LEU A 389 -11.77 27.14 0.56
C LEU A 389 -12.16 27.67 -0.82
N ALA A 390 -11.71 28.86 -1.16
CA ALA A 390 -11.86 29.49 -2.47
C ALA A 390 -10.49 29.69 -3.12
N GLY A 391 -9.93 28.61 -3.67
CA GLY A 391 -8.54 28.61 -4.14
C GLY A 391 -7.58 28.65 -2.95
N GLU A 392 -6.70 29.65 -2.91
CA GLU A 392 -5.76 29.87 -1.80
C GLU A 392 -6.34 30.71 -0.65
N HIS A 393 -7.60 31.12 -0.75
CA HIS A 393 -8.27 31.97 0.24
C HIS A 393 -9.30 31.18 1.04
N THR A 394 -9.49 31.61 2.28
CA THR A 394 -10.55 31.16 3.19
C THR A 394 -11.65 32.21 3.19
N VAL A 395 -12.89 31.78 2.96
CA VAL A 395 -14.04 32.68 2.83
C VAL A 395 -15.21 32.22 3.70
N SER A 396 -15.99 33.16 4.21
CA SER A 396 -17.25 32.91 4.94
C SER A 396 -18.41 32.70 3.97
N HIS A 397 -19.59 32.36 4.50
CA HIS A 397 -20.80 32.09 3.72
C HIS A 397 -21.36 33.32 2.97
N ASP A 398 -20.93 34.53 3.29
CA ASP A 398 -21.24 35.76 2.55
C ASP A 398 -20.13 36.14 1.53
N GLY A 399 -19.07 35.33 1.44
CA GLY A 399 -17.92 35.54 0.57
C GLY A 399 -16.85 36.48 1.14
N ALA A 400 -16.99 36.99 2.37
CA ALA A 400 -15.94 37.77 3.00
C ALA A 400 -14.70 36.91 3.30
N ALA A 401 -13.52 37.52 3.28
CA ALA A 401 -12.29 36.82 3.63
C ALA A 401 -12.26 36.52 5.14
N VAL A 402 -11.84 35.32 5.50
CA VAL A 402 -11.63 34.88 6.89
C VAL A 402 -10.13 34.64 7.09
N ASP A 403 -9.52 35.30 8.06
CA ASP A 403 -8.06 35.24 8.27
C ASP A 403 -7.68 34.03 9.14
N ILE A 404 -7.49 32.88 8.49
CA ILE A 404 -6.99 31.66 9.14
C ILE A 404 -5.50 31.48 8.80
N LEU A 405 -4.66 31.37 9.83
CA LEU A 405 -3.22 31.16 9.67
C LEU A 405 -2.93 29.74 9.14
N PRO A 406 -1.91 29.54 8.29
CA PRO A 406 -1.58 28.22 7.70
C PRO A 406 -1.34 27.09 8.73
N GLU A 407 -0.83 27.43 9.91
CA GLU A 407 -0.53 26.53 11.02
C GLU A 407 -1.73 26.26 11.94
N GLN A 408 -2.80 27.05 11.85
CA GLN A 408 -3.99 26.84 12.66
C GLN A 408 -4.64 25.50 12.32
N SER A 409 -5.03 24.76 13.37
CA SER A 409 -5.73 23.50 13.23
C SER A 409 -7.16 23.76 12.82
N VAL A 410 -7.58 23.13 11.71
CA VAL A 410 -8.93 23.24 11.18
C VAL A 410 -9.58 21.86 11.15
N THR A 411 -10.89 21.81 11.39
CA THR A 411 -11.67 20.57 11.46
C THR A 411 -12.80 20.61 10.44
N LEU A 412 -13.19 19.44 9.92
CA LEU A 412 -14.38 19.30 9.10
C LEU A 412 -15.64 19.57 9.94
N VAL A 413 -16.57 20.37 9.41
CA VAL A 413 -17.83 20.68 10.10
C VAL A 413 -18.81 19.52 9.97
N HIS A 414 -19.40 19.09 11.08
CA HIS A 414 -20.52 18.16 11.10
C HIS A 414 -21.82 18.89 11.41
N VAL A 415 -22.90 18.60 10.69
CA VAL A 415 -24.20 19.28 10.84
C VAL A 415 -24.81 19.15 12.23
N ALA A 416 -24.56 18.02 12.89
CA ALA A 416 -25.02 17.72 14.25
C ALA A 416 -24.02 18.12 15.35
N ASP A 417 -22.94 18.82 15.02
CA ASP A 417 -22.02 19.34 16.02
C ASP A 417 -22.66 20.55 16.74
N PRO A 418 -22.91 20.47 18.06
CA PRO A 418 -23.60 21.53 18.79
C PRO A 418 -22.80 22.83 18.89
N GLU A 419 -21.49 22.79 18.63
CA GLU A 419 -20.63 23.97 18.63
C GLU A 419 -20.76 24.78 17.32
N VAL A 420 -21.36 24.19 16.28
CA VAL A 420 -21.44 24.78 14.96
C VAL A 420 -22.65 25.69 14.86
N ARG A 421 -22.38 27.00 14.81
CA ARG A 421 -23.39 28.05 14.57
C ARG A 421 -23.57 28.26 13.06
N ASP A 422 -24.63 28.94 12.65
CA ASP A 422 -24.81 29.40 11.26
C ASP A 422 -24.81 28.32 10.15
N VAL A 423 -25.02 27.04 10.50
CA VAL A 423 -25.21 25.94 9.52
C VAL A 423 -26.31 26.27 8.50
N VAL A 424 -27.36 26.96 8.94
CA VAL A 424 -28.46 27.42 8.08
C VAL A 424 -27.97 28.38 7.00
N ALA A 425 -27.10 29.32 7.36
CA ALA A 425 -26.53 30.28 6.42
C ALA A 425 -25.61 29.58 5.39
N TRP A 426 -24.79 28.63 5.84
CA TRP A 426 -23.96 27.81 4.96
C TRP A 426 -24.77 26.89 4.04
N ARG A 427 -25.90 26.34 4.48
CA ARG A 427 -26.84 25.59 3.62
C ARG A 427 -27.49 26.47 2.55
N ALA A 428 -27.71 27.75 2.86
CA ALA A 428 -28.30 28.72 1.95
C ALA A 428 -27.27 29.34 0.99
N TRP A 429 -25.97 29.05 1.16
CA TRP A 429 -24.92 29.55 0.27
C TRP A 429 -25.09 28.97 -1.13
N GLN A 430 -25.62 29.80 -2.03
CA GLN A 430 -26.11 29.41 -3.37
C GLN A 430 -25.20 29.85 -4.51
N THR A 431 -23.92 30.09 -4.27
CA THR A 431 -22.95 30.29 -5.34
C THR A 431 -22.34 28.94 -5.73
N SER A 432 -23.08 28.15 -6.51
CA SER A 432 -22.64 26.97 -7.30
C SER A 432 -22.15 25.70 -6.61
N ALA A 433 -21.77 25.70 -5.34
CA ALA A 433 -21.31 24.50 -4.61
C ALA A 433 -22.39 23.99 -3.66
N ARG A 434 -22.87 22.75 -3.83
CA ARG A 434 -23.68 22.08 -2.81
C ARG A 434 -22.74 21.45 -1.78
N PHE A 435 -22.93 21.78 -0.51
CA PHE A 435 -22.29 21.07 0.58
C PHE A 435 -23.12 19.83 0.90
N ASP A 436 -22.81 18.72 0.25
CA ASP A 436 -23.46 17.44 0.56
C ASP A 436 -23.26 17.08 2.05
N GLN A 437 -22.10 17.47 2.60
CA GLN A 437 -21.77 17.46 4.02
C GLN A 437 -22.87 18.06 4.93
N LEU A 438 -23.40 19.23 4.57
CA LEU A 438 -24.37 19.97 5.39
C LEU A 438 -25.82 19.62 5.05
N SER A 439 -26.05 19.01 3.88
CA SER A 439 -27.37 18.57 3.41
C SER A 439 -27.82 17.25 4.06
N ARG A 440 -26.96 16.63 4.87
CA ARG A 440 -27.24 15.40 5.61
C ARG A 440 -28.41 15.61 6.56
N THR A 441 -29.34 14.66 6.54
CA THR A 441 -30.52 14.63 7.39
C THR A 441 -30.59 13.29 8.10
N ALA A 442 -30.70 13.32 9.43
CA ALA A 442 -31.21 12.19 10.19
C ALA A 442 -32.74 12.15 10.00
N PRO A 443 -33.41 11.01 10.31
CA PRO A 443 -34.87 10.95 10.34
C PRO A 443 -35.44 12.12 11.16
N PRO A 444 -36.64 12.64 10.80
CA PRO A 444 -37.25 13.75 11.54
C PRO A 444 -37.31 13.43 13.04
N HIS A 445 -36.74 14.31 13.85
CA HIS A 445 -36.73 14.22 15.31
C HIS A 445 -37.01 15.62 15.89
N GLY A 446 -37.92 15.69 16.84
CA GLY A 446 -38.35 16.90 17.53
C GLY A 446 -37.45 17.25 18.73
N SER A 447 -36.56 16.36 19.16
CA SER A 447 -35.63 16.59 20.27
C SER A 447 -34.40 15.68 20.21
N ARG A 448 -33.37 16.01 21.02
CA ARG A 448 -32.19 15.15 21.19
C ARG A 448 -32.57 13.79 21.81
N ASP A 449 -33.55 13.77 22.69
CA ASP A 449 -34.06 12.55 23.32
C ASP A 449 -34.74 11.64 22.28
N GLU A 450 -35.46 12.21 21.31
CA GLU A 450 -36.02 11.45 20.18
C GLU A 450 -34.92 10.90 19.25
N LEU A 451 -33.85 11.67 19.01
CA LEU A 451 -32.70 11.18 18.25
C LEU A 451 -31.98 10.03 18.98
N GLU A 452 -31.86 10.11 20.31
CA GLU A 452 -31.32 9.03 21.15
C GLU A 452 -32.20 7.77 21.07
N GLN A 453 -33.52 7.93 21.09
CA GLN A 453 -34.45 6.82 20.91
C GLN A 453 -34.34 6.19 19.52
N LEU A 454 -34.15 6.99 18.45
CA LEU A 454 -33.92 6.48 17.10
C LEU A 454 -32.58 5.77 16.96
N ALA A 455 -31.54 6.23 17.67
CA ALA A 455 -30.23 5.59 17.72
C ALA A 455 -30.21 4.30 18.56
N THR A 456 -31.29 4.03 19.31
CA THR A 456 -31.45 2.82 20.12
C THR A 456 -31.94 1.68 19.23
N ARG A 457 -31.06 0.72 18.92
CA ARG A 457 -31.40 -0.45 18.09
C ARG A 457 -31.67 -1.67 18.97
N ALA A 458 -32.70 -2.44 18.59
CA ALA A 458 -32.82 -3.83 19.02
C ALA A 458 -31.98 -4.71 18.08
N VAL A 459 -31.03 -5.47 18.63
CA VAL A 459 -30.23 -6.43 17.87
C VAL A 459 -31.09 -7.65 17.56
N ASP A 460 -31.25 -7.97 16.27
CA ASP A 460 -31.94 -9.18 15.81
C ASP A 460 -30.94 -10.33 15.66
N VAL A 461 -30.79 -11.08 16.74
CA VAL A 461 -29.82 -12.18 16.89
C VAL A 461 -30.07 -13.29 15.87
N ASP A 462 -31.32 -13.52 15.47
CA ASP A 462 -31.65 -14.61 14.55
C ASP A 462 -31.32 -14.20 13.09
N ALA A 463 -31.52 -12.94 12.71
CA ALA A 463 -31.06 -12.41 11.44
C ALA A 463 -29.52 -12.45 11.28
N LEU A 464 -28.76 -12.29 12.38
CA LEU A 464 -27.31 -12.45 12.38
C LEU A 464 -26.89 -13.90 12.13
N ARG A 465 -27.57 -14.86 12.78
CA ARG A 465 -27.32 -16.30 12.57
C ARG A 465 -27.62 -16.77 11.16
N GLU A 466 -28.68 -16.23 10.55
CA GLU A 466 -29.05 -16.53 9.15
C GLU A 466 -28.01 -16.02 8.14
N ARG A 467 -27.30 -14.93 8.46
CA ARG A 467 -26.19 -14.39 7.64
C ARG A 467 -24.87 -15.15 7.79
N GLY A 468 -24.88 -16.29 8.48
CA GLY A 468 -23.73 -17.18 8.60
C GLY A 468 -22.80 -16.84 9.77
N TYR A 469 -23.18 -15.94 10.69
CA TYR A 469 -22.49 -15.79 11.96
C TYR A 469 -22.71 -17.04 12.81
N ARG A 470 -21.69 -17.91 12.86
CA ARG A 470 -21.68 -19.10 13.69
C ARG A 470 -20.29 -19.28 14.28
N ASN A 471 -20.07 -18.78 15.50
CA ASN A 471 -19.31 -19.48 16.55
C ASN A 471 -19.23 -18.67 17.85
N GLY A 472 -19.71 -19.26 18.94
CA GLY A 472 -19.15 -19.04 20.26
C GLY A 472 -19.82 -18.00 21.16
N GLY A 473 -21.14 -18.07 21.34
CA GLY A 473 -21.84 -17.45 22.47
C GLY A 473 -22.44 -16.08 22.15
N VAL A 474 -23.73 -15.93 22.45
CA VAL A 474 -24.51 -14.70 22.28
C VAL A 474 -23.79 -13.47 22.88
N LYS A 475 -23.07 -13.64 24.00
CA LYS A 475 -22.25 -12.58 24.60
C LYS A 475 -21.14 -12.06 23.68
N THR A 476 -20.51 -12.93 22.90
CA THR A 476 -19.37 -12.59 22.04
C THR A 476 -19.84 -11.92 20.75
N ASP A 477 -21.00 -12.33 20.23
CA ASP A 477 -21.65 -11.71 19.07
C ASP A 477 -22.24 -10.33 19.44
N ASP A 478 -22.86 -10.19 20.62
CA ASP A 478 -23.31 -8.90 21.18
C ASP A 478 -22.11 -7.95 21.35
N THR A 479 -21.00 -8.43 21.96
CA THR A 479 -19.76 -7.65 22.12
C THR A 479 -19.17 -7.19 20.77
N HIS A 480 -19.30 -7.97 19.69
CA HIS A 480 -18.82 -7.59 18.37
C HIS A 480 -19.67 -6.52 17.68
N GLU A 481 -21.01 -6.56 17.77
CA GLU A 481 -21.86 -5.46 17.28
C GLU A 481 -21.69 -4.16 18.12
N GLU A 482 -21.44 -4.30 19.42
CA GLU A 482 -21.14 -3.18 20.34
C GLU A 482 -19.80 -2.51 20.01
N LEU A 483 -18.73 -3.31 19.85
CA LEU A 483 -17.44 -2.83 19.39
C LEU A 483 -17.55 -2.16 18.02
N HIS A 484 -18.44 -2.66 17.16
CA HIS A 484 -18.70 -2.05 15.86
C HIS A 484 -19.24 -0.61 15.98
N TYR A 485 -20.24 -0.33 16.83
CA TYR A 485 -20.76 1.04 17.01
C TYR A 485 -19.71 1.99 17.58
N VAL A 486 -18.94 1.53 18.57
CA VAL A 486 -17.86 2.33 19.16
C VAL A 486 -16.74 2.60 18.15
N LYS A 487 -16.43 1.63 17.30
CA LYS A 487 -15.33 1.70 16.33
C LYS A 487 -15.67 2.50 15.08
N THR A 488 -16.88 2.34 14.54
CA THR A 488 -17.31 3.05 13.34
C THR A 488 -17.58 4.52 13.59
N TYR A 489 -18.04 4.88 14.79
CA TYR A 489 -18.37 6.27 15.13
C TYR A 489 -17.48 6.85 16.24
N GLN A 490 -16.19 6.49 16.27
CA GLN A 490 -15.24 7.18 17.13
C GLN A 490 -15.32 8.68 16.85
N TYR A 491 -15.46 9.49 17.90
CA TYR A 491 -15.59 10.94 17.80
C TYR A 491 -14.48 11.62 18.58
N ARG A 492 -13.58 12.34 17.91
CA ARG A 492 -12.49 13.15 18.50
C ARG A 492 -11.57 12.42 19.49
N GLY A 493 -11.58 11.09 19.49
CA GLY A 493 -10.90 10.29 20.52
C GLY A 493 -11.58 10.35 21.89
N ASP A 494 -12.78 10.92 22.01
CA ASP A 494 -13.57 10.96 23.23
C ASP A 494 -14.07 9.56 23.58
N ALA A 495 -13.87 9.18 24.84
CA ALA A 495 -14.46 7.95 25.38
C ALA A 495 -15.91 8.24 25.78
N TYR A 496 -16.86 7.50 25.19
CA TYR A 496 -18.27 7.54 25.59
C TYR A 496 -18.76 6.13 25.95
N PRO A 497 -19.47 5.95 27.08
CA PRO A 497 -20.02 4.64 27.43
C PRO A 497 -21.20 4.28 26.53
N VAL A 498 -21.24 3.00 26.15
CA VAL A 498 -22.38 2.36 25.48
C VAL A 498 -22.99 1.40 26.50
N THR A 499 -24.28 1.57 26.83
CA THR A 499 -24.96 0.69 27.79
C THR A 499 -25.77 -0.34 27.03
N ILE A 500 -25.63 -1.62 27.38
CA ILE A 500 -26.45 -2.69 26.82
C ILE A 500 -27.44 -3.17 27.87
N ALA A 501 -28.72 -3.10 27.54
CA ALA A 501 -29.81 -3.56 28.37
C ALA A 501 -30.55 -4.69 27.66
N LEU A 502 -30.77 -5.80 28.36
CA LEU A 502 -31.67 -6.85 27.89
C LEU A 502 -33.11 -6.39 28.09
N VAL A 503 -33.86 -6.27 26.99
CA VAL A 503 -35.29 -5.93 27.00
C VAL A 503 -36.06 -7.10 26.37
N GLY A 504 -36.45 -8.07 27.21
CA GLY A 504 -37.07 -9.32 26.74
C GLY A 504 -36.06 -10.24 26.03
N PRO A 505 -36.42 -10.90 24.90
CA PRO A 505 -35.48 -11.72 24.13
C PRO A 505 -34.50 -10.90 23.25
N ARG A 506 -34.55 -9.56 23.34
CA ARG A 506 -33.74 -8.65 22.50
C ARG A 506 -32.72 -7.92 23.37
N SER A 507 -31.49 -7.85 22.88
CA SER A 507 -30.47 -6.93 23.39
C SER A 507 -30.75 -5.54 22.82
N VAL A 508 -30.85 -4.54 23.69
CA VAL A 508 -31.04 -3.14 23.32
C VAL A 508 -29.78 -2.38 23.69
N VAL A 509 -29.16 -1.75 22.70
CA VAL A 509 -28.00 -0.88 22.92
C VAL A 509 -28.52 0.53 23.15
N ALA A 510 -28.35 1.04 24.37
CA ALA A 510 -28.84 2.35 24.85
C ALA A 510 -27.66 3.36 24.97
N PRO A 511 -27.63 4.40 24.12
CA PRO A 511 -26.57 5.41 24.10
C PRO A 511 -26.67 6.53 25.15
N ARG A 512 -26.62 6.25 26.46
CA ARG A 512 -26.85 7.30 27.49
C ARG A 512 -25.89 8.51 27.48
N THR A 513 -24.82 8.49 26.67
CA THR A 513 -23.74 9.52 26.69
C THR A 513 -23.02 9.71 25.34
N MET A 514 -23.58 9.27 24.22
CA MET A 514 -22.91 9.46 22.92
C MET A 514 -22.87 10.94 22.49
N PRO A 515 -21.78 11.40 21.85
CA PRO A 515 -21.75 12.71 21.20
C PRO A 515 -22.91 12.87 20.20
N ALA A 516 -23.48 14.08 20.09
CA ALA A 516 -24.63 14.33 19.21
C ALA A 516 -24.35 13.95 17.73
N VAL A 517 -23.11 14.13 17.29
CA VAL A 517 -22.62 13.71 15.97
C VAL A 517 -22.75 12.20 15.77
N VAL A 518 -22.37 11.40 16.78
CA VAL A 518 -22.46 9.94 16.74
C VAL A 518 -23.92 9.49 16.74
N GLN A 519 -24.76 10.08 17.61
CA GLN A 519 -26.20 9.79 17.65
C GLN A 519 -26.86 10.06 16.29
N PHE A 520 -26.51 11.19 15.66
CA PHE A 520 -27.03 11.58 14.35
C PHE A 520 -26.68 10.57 13.26
N GLU A 521 -25.41 10.17 13.16
CA GLU A 521 -24.95 9.25 12.11
C GLU A 521 -25.49 7.84 12.29
N ILE A 522 -25.62 7.37 13.54
CA ILE A 522 -26.29 6.11 13.85
C ILE A 522 -27.75 6.17 13.39
N ALA A 523 -28.50 7.22 13.77
CA ALA A 523 -29.90 7.37 13.40
C ALA A 523 -30.09 7.45 11.87
N ARG A 524 -29.19 8.15 11.17
CA ARG A 524 -29.16 8.22 9.70
C ARG A 524 -28.94 6.84 9.06
N ASP A 525 -27.93 6.10 9.52
CA ASP A 525 -27.61 4.79 8.97
C ASP A 525 -28.69 3.74 9.26
N LEU A 526 -29.40 3.86 10.38
CA LEU A 526 -30.55 3.01 10.70
C LEU A 526 -31.77 3.37 9.86
N GLY A 527 -32.07 4.66 9.69
CA GLY A 527 -33.19 5.13 8.87
C GLY A 527 -33.03 4.79 7.39
N ALA A 528 -31.80 4.66 6.89
CA ALA A 528 -31.54 4.22 5.52
C ALA A 528 -31.78 2.71 5.29
N ARG A 529 -31.90 1.91 6.36
CA ARG A 529 -32.09 0.45 6.30
C ARG A 529 -33.55 0.01 6.44
N THR A 530 -34.41 0.89 6.92
CA THR A 530 -35.87 0.73 6.98
C THR A 530 -36.50 1.21 5.70
#